data_AF-A0A2J6TBQ5-F1
#
_entry.id   AF-A0A2J6TBQ5-F1
#
_cell.length_a   1.000
_cell.length_b   1.000
_cell.length_c   1.000
_cell.angle_alpha   90.00
_cell.angle_beta   90.00
_cell.angle_gamma   90.00
#
_symmetry.space_group_name_H-M   'P 1'
#
loop_
_entity.id
_entity.type
_entity.pdbx_description
1 polymer ?
#
loop_
_entity_poly.entity_id
_entity_poly.type
_entity_poly.pdbx_seq_one_letter_code
_entity_poly.pdbx_strand_id
1 'polypeptide(L)'
;MGTTSTMALPSSLLAGILLFSNLRLTSAQTDNGNECSCFRTNGSSAGYFTYHRFHDWRNIAIAANPPAAISSEINATAAFATSNFFISDAWTGDWTTQNWNNSDSRGSSDATILMINSPNNVYIEKSNDTSPDYTSYLTLRTKRLPDFQSAAEVDSNQKNFQYLSARFLARVIGSPGACAGMFTYLPNNNAQLIQEADIEILTGGPRDMVQYTNQPSNDKNGNPYPQATVNSTNPGIRDWTLWNTYRLDWMPKMTSWYVNGLKVAQIGFQAPRDPSSLILNMWSDGGGWTGNMSLYDEAYLQIQWMEVVYNTSGTYAGTSKRDEHGVGGLLEKRKGTPGCKVVCGVDEKVNVTGTPALLYNNTGMASTWRGEGMGELAWIPAVLVGGALFGYL
;
A
#
# COMPACT_ATOMS: atom_id res chain seq x y z
N MET A 1 81.88 -13.84 16.91
CA MET A 1 81.42 -13.05 18.06
C MET A 1 80.12 -12.35 17.68
N GLY A 2 79.05 -12.55 18.46
CA GLY A 2 77.72 -11.91 18.33
C GLY A 2 76.71 -12.67 17.45
N THR A 3 76.02 -13.72 17.88
CA THR A 3 74.74 -13.83 18.65
C THR A 3 73.49 -13.14 18.04
N THR A 4 72.49 -14.00 17.72
CA THR A 4 71.01 -13.86 17.95
C THR A 4 70.25 -12.70 17.27
N SER A 5 69.02 -12.79 16.77
CA SER A 5 67.97 -13.82 16.77
C SER A 5 66.90 -13.46 15.72
N THR A 6 66.14 -14.47 15.30
CA THR A 6 64.93 -14.46 14.47
C THR A 6 63.79 -13.58 15.01
N MET A 7 63.02 -12.93 14.12
CA MET A 7 61.57 -12.70 14.30
C MET A 7 60.87 -12.67 12.94
N ALA A 8 59.71 -13.33 12.88
CA ALA A 8 58.82 -13.41 11.74
C ALA A 8 57.60 -12.48 11.94
N LEU A 9 57.10 -11.96 10.79
CA LEU A 9 55.76 -11.39 10.48
C LEU A 9 55.37 -10.06 11.18
N PRO A 10 54.47 -9.20 10.62
CA PRO A 10 53.38 -9.52 9.70
C PRO A 10 53.03 -8.48 8.59
N SER A 11 52.05 -8.84 7.75
CA SER A 11 51.01 -7.98 7.13
C SER A 11 51.39 -6.78 6.25
N SER A 12 51.06 -6.88 4.97
CA SER A 12 50.57 -5.72 4.22
C SER A 12 49.47 -6.14 3.23
N LEU A 13 48.25 -5.96 3.74
CA LEU A 13 46.96 -5.77 3.06
C LEU A 13 46.98 -5.83 1.53
N LEU A 14 46.47 -6.93 0.97
CA LEU A 14 45.66 -6.83 -0.25
C LEU A 14 44.35 -6.14 0.16
N ALA A 15 44.23 -4.87 -0.17
CA ALA A 15 42.96 -4.17 -0.16
C ALA A 15 42.05 -4.81 -1.22
N GLY A 16 41.26 -5.79 -0.79
CA GLY A 16 40.08 -6.22 -1.54
C GLY A 16 39.07 -5.08 -1.52
N ILE A 17 39.12 -4.22 -2.52
CA ILE A 17 38.00 -3.35 -2.85
C ILE A 17 36.86 -4.29 -3.25
N LEU A 18 35.96 -4.56 -2.31
CA LEU A 18 34.65 -5.11 -2.60
C LEU A 18 33.91 -4.09 -3.46
N LEU A 19 34.00 -4.27 -4.77
CA LEU A 19 33.08 -3.71 -5.75
C LEU A 19 31.68 -4.25 -5.46
N PHE A 20 30.98 -3.66 -4.49
CA PHE A 20 29.53 -3.75 -4.42
C PHE A 20 28.96 -2.80 -5.49
N SER A 21 29.10 -3.20 -6.75
CA SER A 21 28.43 -2.53 -7.85
C SER A 21 27.82 -3.57 -8.77
N ASN A 22 26.49 -3.50 -8.90
CA ASN A 22 25.65 -4.15 -9.90
C ASN A 22 25.11 -5.56 -9.57
N LEU A 23 24.41 -5.72 -8.45
CA LEU A 23 23.21 -6.55 -8.48
C LEU A 23 22.15 -5.75 -9.25
N ARG A 24 22.10 -5.95 -10.57
CA ARG A 24 21.11 -5.33 -11.46
C ARG A 24 19.75 -5.91 -11.09
N LEU A 25 18.96 -5.16 -10.33
CA LEU A 25 17.66 -5.59 -9.80
C LEU A 25 16.70 -5.92 -10.94
N THR A 26 16.39 -7.21 -11.08
CA THR A 26 15.21 -7.71 -11.82
C THR A 26 14.00 -7.86 -10.90
N SER A 27 14.16 -7.70 -9.58
CA SER A 27 13.08 -7.78 -8.59
C SER A 27 12.61 -6.39 -8.22
N ALA A 28 11.35 -6.07 -8.52
CA ALA A 28 10.68 -4.87 -8.00
C ALA A 28 10.11 -5.12 -6.59
N GLN A 29 9.83 -6.37 -6.23
CA GLN A 29 9.18 -6.70 -4.97
C GLN A 29 10.21 -7.13 -3.92
N THR A 30 10.04 -6.64 -2.69
CA THR A 30 10.80 -7.07 -1.51
C THR A 30 9.94 -6.97 -0.24
N ASP A 31 10.14 -7.90 0.70
CA ASP A 31 9.52 -7.78 2.03
C ASP A 31 10.40 -6.96 2.98
N ASN A 32 11.74 -7.09 2.96
CA ASN A 32 12.69 -6.33 3.81
C ASN A 32 12.40 -6.29 5.33
N GLY A 33 11.39 -7.01 5.81
CA GLY A 33 10.90 -7.00 7.19
C GLY A 33 10.90 -8.39 7.82
N ASN A 34 11.67 -9.34 7.29
CA ASN A 34 11.67 -10.74 7.73
C ASN A 34 12.05 -10.91 9.22
N GLU A 35 12.76 -9.94 9.79
CA GLU A 35 13.11 -9.91 11.22
C GLU A 35 11.97 -9.36 12.11
N CYS A 36 10.99 -8.70 11.51
CA CYS A 36 9.86 -8.07 12.18
C CYS A 36 8.73 -9.08 12.39
N SER A 37 8.14 -9.08 13.57
CA SER A 37 6.90 -9.84 13.84
C SER A 37 5.65 -9.05 13.51
N CYS A 38 5.73 -7.72 13.61
CA CYS A 38 4.66 -6.79 13.24
C CYS A 38 5.26 -5.46 12.76
N PHE A 39 4.47 -4.74 11.97
CA PHE A 39 4.76 -3.43 11.44
C PHE A 39 3.85 -2.40 12.07
N ARG A 40 4.38 -1.20 12.32
CA ARG A 40 3.63 -0.10 12.91
C ARG A 40 3.74 1.14 12.04
N THR A 41 2.61 1.82 11.92
CA THR A 41 2.50 3.16 11.34
C THR A 41 2.49 4.23 12.42
N ASN A 42 2.76 5.47 12.03
CA ASN A 42 2.72 6.64 12.91
C ASN A 42 1.47 7.50 12.71
N GLY A 43 1.38 8.59 13.49
CA GLY A 43 0.36 9.62 13.32
C GLY A 43 -1.02 9.26 13.90
N SER A 44 -2.05 9.98 13.45
CA SER A 44 -3.43 9.82 13.96
C SER A 44 -4.09 8.48 13.62
N SER A 45 -3.44 7.67 12.79
CA SER A 45 -3.86 6.33 12.38
C SER A 45 -2.78 5.29 12.68
N ALA A 46 -2.00 5.51 13.75
CA ALA A 46 -1.02 4.52 14.22
C ALA A 46 -1.71 3.17 14.48
N GLY A 47 -1.29 2.16 13.72
CA GLY A 47 -1.85 0.81 13.76
C GLY A 47 -0.76 -0.24 13.70
N TYR A 48 -1.11 -1.48 14.08
CA TYR A 48 -0.23 -2.64 13.96
C TYR A 48 -0.71 -3.56 12.83
N PHE A 49 0.25 -4.05 12.07
CA PHE A 49 0.05 -4.89 10.89
C PHE A 49 0.95 -6.12 10.95
N THR A 50 0.49 -7.23 10.42
CA THR A 50 1.25 -8.49 10.42
C THR A 50 2.09 -8.69 9.16
N TYR A 51 1.75 -8.02 8.07
CA TYR A 51 2.43 -8.17 6.78
C TYR A 51 2.93 -6.83 6.26
N HIS A 52 4.01 -6.90 5.50
CA HIS A 52 4.63 -5.79 4.80
C HIS A 52 4.97 -6.22 3.36
N ARG A 53 4.83 -5.29 2.42
CA ARG A 53 5.18 -5.47 1.02
C ARG A 53 5.71 -4.14 0.48
N PHE A 54 6.89 -4.18 -0.13
CA PHE A 54 7.47 -3.04 -0.83
C PHE A 54 7.68 -3.37 -2.30
N HIS A 55 7.21 -2.48 -3.17
CA HIS A 55 7.40 -2.53 -4.61
C HIS A 55 8.22 -1.31 -5.05
N ASP A 56 9.34 -1.53 -5.70
CA ASP A 56 10.29 -0.52 -6.15
C ASP A 56 10.54 -0.64 -7.65
N TRP A 57 9.98 0.29 -8.41
CA TRP A 57 10.14 0.37 -9.85
C TRP A 57 11.17 1.43 -10.27
N ARG A 58 11.92 2.01 -9.32
CA ARG A 58 12.88 3.09 -9.61
C ARG A 58 14.03 2.68 -10.51
N ASN A 59 14.43 1.40 -10.52
CA ASN A 59 15.65 0.95 -11.19
C ASN A 59 15.52 -0.44 -11.85
N ILE A 60 14.48 -0.62 -12.66
CA ILE A 60 14.23 -1.88 -13.38
C ILE A 60 15.05 -1.90 -14.67
N ALA A 61 15.94 -2.88 -14.80
CA ALA A 61 16.93 -2.95 -15.89
C ALA A 61 16.32 -3.06 -17.32
N ILE A 62 15.05 -3.47 -17.43
CA ILE A 62 14.33 -3.67 -18.71
C ILE A 62 13.38 -2.48 -18.99
N ALA A 63 13.62 -1.32 -18.38
CA ALA A 63 12.80 -0.13 -18.65
C ALA A 63 12.76 0.16 -20.15
N ALA A 64 11.56 0.09 -20.71
CA ALA A 64 11.32 0.17 -22.14
C ALA A 64 10.92 1.60 -22.52
N ASN A 65 11.01 1.90 -23.81
CA ASN A 65 10.27 3.02 -24.36
C ASN A 65 8.76 2.73 -24.23
N PRO A 66 7.92 3.76 -24.05
CA PRO A 66 6.48 3.57 -24.03
C PRO A 66 6.00 2.76 -25.24
N PRO A 67 5.22 1.68 -25.04
CA PRO A 67 4.70 0.88 -26.14
C PRO A 67 3.70 1.70 -26.96
N ALA A 68 3.74 1.52 -28.29
CA ALA A 68 2.77 2.15 -29.18
C ALA A 68 1.34 1.75 -28.80
N ALA A 69 0.41 2.70 -28.79
CA ALA A 69 -0.98 2.41 -28.49
C ALA A 69 -1.59 1.48 -29.57
N ILE A 70 -2.38 0.50 -29.13
CA ILE A 70 -3.07 -0.42 -30.03
C ILE A 70 -4.41 0.21 -30.42
N SER A 71 -4.61 0.45 -31.73
CA SER A 71 -5.78 1.15 -32.25
C SER A 71 -7.01 0.27 -32.51
N SER A 72 -6.88 -1.06 -32.38
CA SER A 72 -7.99 -2.01 -32.56
C SER A 72 -8.51 -2.47 -31.21
N GLU A 73 -9.83 -2.41 -30.99
CA GLU A 73 -10.48 -2.84 -29.75
C GLU A 73 -10.16 -4.29 -29.37
N ILE A 74 -10.24 -5.21 -30.36
CA ILE A 74 -9.96 -6.64 -30.17
C ILE A 74 -8.51 -6.85 -29.76
N ASN A 75 -7.57 -6.20 -30.46
CA ASN A 75 -6.15 -6.36 -30.16
C ASN A 75 -5.75 -5.66 -28.86
N ALA A 76 -6.42 -4.58 -28.47
CA ALA A 76 -6.19 -3.92 -27.19
C ALA A 76 -6.64 -4.81 -26.01
N THR A 77 -7.78 -5.48 -26.15
CA THR A 77 -8.29 -6.48 -25.19
C THR A 77 -7.37 -7.70 -25.11
N ALA A 78 -6.88 -8.19 -26.26
CA ALA A 78 -6.01 -9.36 -26.34
C ALA A 78 -4.50 -9.03 -26.25
N ALA A 79 -4.14 -7.83 -25.82
CA ALA A 79 -2.75 -7.39 -25.81
C ALA A 79 -1.89 -8.27 -24.89
N PHE A 80 -0.68 -8.59 -25.34
CA PHE A 80 0.32 -9.24 -24.49
C PHE A 80 0.90 -8.26 -23.48
N ALA A 81 1.53 -8.80 -22.45
CA ALA A 81 2.36 -8.04 -21.52
C ALA A 81 3.43 -7.24 -22.28
N THR A 82 3.68 -6.00 -21.84
CA THR A 82 4.61 -5.06 -22.49
C THR A 82 6.07 -5.45 -22.32
N SER A 83 6.39 -6.30 -21.36
CA SER A 83 7.72 -6.89 -21.16
C SER A 83 7.66 -8.16 -20.31
N ASN A 84 8.76 -8.91 -20.27
CA ASN A 84 8.89 -10.11 -19.43
C ASN A 84 8.72 -9.82 -17.92
N PHE A 85 8.86 -8.56 -17.49
CA PHE A 85 8.64 -8.17 -16.10
C PHE A 85 7.20 -8.50 -15.66
N PHE A 86 6.20 -8.16 -16.47
CA PHE A 86 4.78 -8.32 -16.15
C PHE A 86 4.26 -9.77 -16.20
N ILE A 87 5.08 -10.70 -16.67
CA ILE A 87 4.79 -12.15 -16.64
C ILE A 87 5.70 -12.91 -15.68
N SER A 88 6.62 -12.22 -15.01
CA SER A 88 7.51 -12.80 -14.00
C SER A 88 6.85 -12.79 -12.62
N ASP A 89 7.32 -13.69 -11.74
CA ASP A 89 6.84 -13.78 -10.35
C ASP A 89 6.94 -12.45 -9.58
N ALA A 90 7.88 -11.57 -9.95
CA ALA A 90 8.03 -10.24 -9.35
C ALA A 90 6.81 -9.32 -9.58
N TRP A 91 6.00 -9.61 -10.60
CA TRP A 91 4.72 -8.95 -10.86
C TRP A 91 3.55 -9.87 -10.52
N THR A 92 3.52 -11.06 -11.11
CA THR A 92 2.38 -11.99 -11.03
C THR A 92 2.20 -12.61 -9.66
N GLY A 93 3.17 -12.49 -8.75
CA GLY A 93 3.01 -12.87 -7.35
C GLY A 93 1.98 -12.00 -6.62
N ASP A 94 1.94 -10.70 -6.92
CA ASP A 94 1.12 -9.72 -6.18
C ASP A 94 0.05 -9.05 -7.04
N TRP A 95 0.23 -8.99 -8.37
CA TRP A 95 -0.61 -8.19 -9.25
C TRP A 95 -1.14 -8.98 -10.45
N THR A 96 -2.38 -8.67 -10.83
CA THR A 96 -2.99 -9.07 -12.10
C THR A 96 -3.27 -7.83 -12.94
N THR A 97 -2.80 -7.83 -14.19
CA THR A 97 -3.11 -6.77 -15.15
C THR A 97 -4.45 -7.07 -15.83
N GLN A 98 -5.35 -6.09 -15.84
CA GLN A 98 -6.71 -6.28 -16.35
C GLN A 98 -6.80 -6.08 -17.87
N ASN A 99 -7.75 -6.80 -18.47
CA ASN A 99 -8.08 -6.70 -19.89
C ASN A 99 -9.59 -6.62 -20.17
N TRP A 100 -10.39 -6.30 -19.16
CA TRP A 100 -11.84 -6.16 -19.29
C TRP A 100 -12.22 -4.81 -19.95
N ASN A 101 -13.47 -4.69 -20.40
CA ASN A 101 -14.03 -3.45 -20.95
C ASN A 101 -15.41 -3.15 -20.35
N ASN A 102 -15.93 -1.94 -20.57
CA ASN A 102 -17.22 -1.52 -20.00
C ASN A 102 -18.45 -1.82 -20.88
N SER A 103 -18.36 -2.63 -21.95
CA SER A 103 -19.46 -2.83 -22.91
C SER A 103 -20.79 -3.19 -22.25
N ASP A 104 -20.73 -4.02 -21.20
CA ASP A 104 -21.90 -4.57 -20.54
C ASP A 104 -22.59 -3.56 -19.60
N SER A 105 -21.86 -2.53 -19.14
CA SER A 105 -22.37 -1.51 -18.22
C SER A 105 -22.63 -0.15 -18.88
N ARG A 106 -22.22 0.05 -20.14
CA ARG A 106 -22.45 1.32 -20.87
C ARG A 106 -23.91 1.70 -21.02
N GLY A 107 -24.80 0.73 -21.21
CA GLY A 107 -26.25 0.99 -21.33
C GLY A 107 -26.90 1.50 -20.04
N SER A 108 -26.23 1.33 -18.89
CA SER A 108 -26.72 1.63 -17.55
C SER A 108 -25.83 2.61 -16.78
N SER A 109 -24.86 3.23 -17.45
CA SER A 109 -23.95 4.23 -16.88
C SER A 109 -23.99 5.51 -17.74
N ASP A 110 -23.29 6.55 -17.31
CA ASP A 110 -23.12 7.79 -18.05
C ASP A 110 -21.89 7.76 -18.99
N ALA A 111 -21.23 6.61 -19.13
CA ALA A 111 -20.08 6.40 -20.01
C ALA A 111 -20.44 6.67 -21.48
N THR A 112 -19.81 7.68 -22.08
CA THR A 112 -20.08 8.07 -23.48
C THR A 112 -19.22 7.32 -24.49
N ILE A 113 -18.09 6.75 -24.05
CA ILE A 113 -17.08 6.08 -24.88
C ILE A 113 -16.87 4.64 -24.37
N LEU A 114 -16.59 3.71 -25.29
CA LEU A 114 -16.13 2.37 -24.93
C LEU A 114 -14.76 2.48 -24.23
N MET A 115 -14.66 1.99 -23.01
CA MET A 115 -13.40 1.92 -22.27
C MET A 115 -12.88 0.49 -22.27
N ILE A 116 -11.61 0.30 -22.62
CA ILE A 116 -10.94 -1.01 -22.64
C ILE A 116 -9.69 -0.93 -21.79
N ASN A 117 -9.64 -1.68 -20.68
CA ASN A 117 -8.38 -1.93 -20.00
C ASN A 117 -7.50 -2.80 -20.91
N SER A 118 -6.27 -2.35 -21.15
CA SER A 118 -5.35 -3.05 -22.04
C SER A 118 -4.03 -3.30 -21.32
N PRO A 119 -3.50 -4.54 -21.33
CA PRO A 119 -2.14 -4.81 -20.85
C PRO A 119 -1.07 -3.94 -21.51
N ASN A 120 -1.31 -3.47 -22.74
CA ASN A 120 -0.42 -2.54 -23.45
C ASN A 120 -0.28 -1.16 -22.78
N ASN A 121 -1.17 -0.82 -21.84
CA ASN A 121 -1.15 0.43 -21.10
C ASN A 121 -0.48 0.33 -19.73
N VAL A 122 0.04 -0.85 -19.37
CA VAL A 122 0.83 -1.06 -18.15
C VAL A 122 2.26 -1.39 -18.56
N TYR A 123 3.21 -0.51 -18.25
CA TYR A 123 4.61 -0.68 -18.65
C TYR A 123 5.60 -0.06 -17.67
N ILE A 124 6.84 -0.55 -17.71
CA ILE A 124 7.97 0.11 -17.05
C ILE A 124 8.55 1.10 -18.04
N GLU A 125 8.52 2.37 -17.66
CA GLU A 125 9.00 3.47 -18.49
C GLU A 125 10.37 3.91 -18.00
N LYS A 126 11.28 4.16 -18.96
CA LYS A 126 12.57 4.80 -18.65
C LYS A 126 12.35 6.27 -18.30
N SER A 127 12.93 6.71 -17.19
CA SER A 127 12.89 8.11 -16.78
C SER A 127 13.67 9.01 -17.73
N ASN A 128 13.07 10.14 -18.08
CA ASN A 128 13.73 11.27 -18.75
C ASN A 128 13.97 12.46 -17.80
N ASP A 129 13.62 12.30 -16.52
CA ASP A 129 13.85 13.31 -15.49
C ASP A 129 15.36 13.43 -15.19
N THR A 130 15.80 14.59 -14.68
CA THR A 130 17.22 14.86 -14.40
C THR A 130 17.72 14.26 -13.08
N SER A 131 16.83 13.73 -12.24
CA SER A 131 17.21 13.14 -10.96
C SER A 131 17.99 11.84 -11.18
N PRO A 132 19.13 11.64 -10.47
CA PRO A 132 19.88 10.38 -10.52
C PRO A 132 19.28 9.29 -9.63
N ASP A 133 18.24 9.58 -8.85
CA ASP A 133 17.74 8.68 -7.79
C ASP A 133 16.91 7.51 -8.34
N TYR A 134 16.46 7.62 -9.60
CA TYR A 134 15.69 6.61 -10.30
C TYR A 134 15.95 6.69 -11.81
N THR A 135 15.93 5.55 -12.46
CA THR A 135 16.10 5.38 -13.91
C THR A 135 14.84 4.89 -14.61
N SER A 136 13.83 4.48 -13.84
CA SER A 136 12.54 4.00 -14.33
C SER A 136 11.40 4.23 -13.34
N TYR A 137 10.17 3.96 -13.77
CA TYR A 137 8.99 3.89 -12.93
C TYR A 137 7.92 3.02 -13.60
N LEU A 138 6.91 2.58 -12.85
CA LEU A 138 5.70 1.97 -13.40
C LEU A 138 4.81 3.05 -14.00
N THR A 139 4.26 2.82 -15.17
CA THR A 139 3.30 3.71 -15.85
C THR A 139 2.01 2.96 -16.17
N LEU A 140 0.89 3.56 -15.78
CA LEU A 140 -0.46 3.23 -16.24
C LEU A 140 -0.93 4.36 -17.15
N ARG A 141 -1.26 4.05 -18.41
CA ARG A 141 -1.70 5.02 -19.42
C ARG A 141 -3.20 4.89 -19.70
N THR A 142 -3.85 6.03 -19.94
CA THR A 142 -5.08 6.08 -20.73
C THR A 142 -4.86 6.90 -22.00
N LYS A 143 -5.47 6.50 -23.11
CA LYS A 143 -5.39 7.20 -24.41
C LYS A 143 -6.75 7.20 -25.09
N ARG A 144 -7.15 8.38 -25.58
CA ARG A 144 -8.31 8.51 -26.46
C ARG A 144 -7.93 8.12 -27.89
N LEU A 145 -8.50 7.01 -28.37
CA LEU A 145 -8.40 6.57 -29.76
C LEU A 145 -9.68 6.98 -30.52
N PRO A 146 -9.75 6.86 -31.86
CA PRO A 146 -10.98 7.21 -32.59
C PRO A 146 -12.22 6.47 -32.06
N ASP A 147 -12.11 5.15 -31.90
CA ASP A 147 -13.27 4.29 -31.62
C ASP A 147 -13.51 4.08 -30.12
N PHE A 148 -12.46 4.08 -29.31
CA PHE A 148 -12.54 3.74 -27.88
C PHE A 148 -11.53 4.54 -27.03
N GLN A 149 -11.68 4.46 -25.71
CA GLN A 149 -10.68 4.90 -24.75
C GLN A 149 -9.92 3.66 -24.27
N SER A 150 -8.61 3.63 -24.52
CA SER A 150 -7.76 2.61 -23.88
C SER A 150 -7.44 3.07 -22.46
N ALA A 151 -7.48 2.16 -21.50
CA ALA A 151 -7.24 2.40 -20.08
C ALA A 151 -6.24 1.38 -19.52
N ALA A 152 -5.83 1.56 -18.27
CA ALA A 152 -5.01 0.63 -17.53
C ALA A 152 -5.60 0.40 -16.14
N GLU A 153 -5.65 -0.87 -15.72
CA GLU A 153 -5.99 -1.27 -14.36
C GLU A 153 -5.14 -2.47 -13.95
N VAL A 154 -4.69 -2.43 -12.69
CA VAL A 154 -3.97 -3.53 -12.05
C VAL A 154 -4.60 -3.80 -10.69
N ASP A 155 -4.81 -5.07 -10.41
CA ASP A 155 -5.45 -5.58 -9.22
C ASP A 155 -4.45 -6.31 -8.34
N SER A 156 -4.54 -6.14 -7.04
CA SER A 156 -3.86 -7.04 -6.12
C SER A 156 -4.44 -8.45 -6.22
N ASN A 157 -3.57 -9.46 -6.25
CA ASN A 157 -3.94 -10.87 -6.10
C ASN A 157 -4.44 -11.17 -4.69
N GLN A 158 -3.90 -10.44 -3.70
CA GLN A 158 -4.38 -10.44 -2.33
C GLN A 158 -5.75 -9.75 -2.28
N LYS A 159 -6.84 -10.53 -2.12
CA LYS A 159 -8.23 -10.05 -2.14
C LYS A 159 -8.86 -9.88 -0.75
N ASN A 160 -8.14 -10.20 0.32
CA ASN A 160 -8.66 -10.13 1.69
C ASN A 160 -7.81 -9.26 2.63
N PHE A 161 -7.34 -8.11 2.14
CA PHE A 161 -6.83 -7.08 3.05
C PHE A 161 -7.93 -6.69 4.02
N GLN A 162 -7.66 -6.74 5.32
CA GLN A 162 -8.60 -6.34 6.37
C GLN A 162 -7.90 -5.32 7.24
N TYR A 163 -8.08 -4.04 6.87
CA TYR A 163 -7.25 -2.91 7.28
C TYR A 163 -5.86 -2.94 6.64
N LEU A 164 -5.44 -1.79 6.15
CA LEU A 164 -4.16 -1.58 5.49
C LEU A 164 -3.70 -0.13 5.62
N SER A 165 -2.41 0.07 5.41
CA SER A 165 -1.81 1.37 5.17
C SER A 165 -0.94 1.26 3.92
N ALA A 166 -1.35 1.91 2.84
CA ALA A 166 -0.64 1.89 1.56
C ALA A 166 -0.08 3.29 1.24
N ARG A 167 1.18 3.33 0.82
CA ARG A 167 1.90 4.54 0.38
C ARG A 167 2.28 4.37 -1.09
N PHE A 168 2.14 5.43 -1.87
CA PHE A 168 2.48 5.48 -3.29
C PHE A 168 3.30 6.74 -3.55
N LEU A 169 4.56 6.59 -3.98
CA LEU A 169 5.28 7.72 -4.57
C LEU A 169 4.88 7.84 -6.04
N ALA A 170 3.93 8.71 -6.31
CA ALA A 170 3.26 8.80 -7.60
C ALA A 170 3.17 10.24 -8.10
N ARG A 171 2.95 10.37 -9.41
CA ARG A 171 2.52 11.60 -10.07
C ARG A 171 1.51 11.26 -11.16
N VAL A 172 0.67 12.23 -11.50
CA VAL A 172 -0.22 12.14 -12.65
C VAL A 172 0.19 13.20 -13.67
N ILE A 173 0.24 12.87 -14.96
CA ILE A 173 0.59 13.82 -16.03
C ILE A 173 -0.29 13.61 -17.25
N GLY A 174 -0.26 14.57 -18.18
CA GLY A 174 -0.96 14.51 -19.46
C GLY A 174 -2.19 15.41 -19.53
N SER A 175 -3.08 15.07 -20.47
CA SER A 175 -4.25 15.86 -20.84
C SER A 175 -5.42 15.71 -19.85
N PRO A 176 -6.33 16.70 -19.81
CA PRO A 176 -7.59 16.57 -19.07
C PRO A 176 -8.50 15.50 -19.68
N GLY A 177 -9.46 15.01 -18.90
CA GLY A 177 -10.46 14.02 -19.33
C GLY A 177 -10.22 12.60 -18.82
N ALA A 178 -9.50 12.43 -17.72
CA ALA A 178 -9.18 11.13 -17.10
C ALA A 178 -9.10 11.20 -15.57
N CYS A 179 -9.24 10.03 -14.93
CA CYS A 179 -9.03 9.81 -13.50
C CYS A 179 -7.87 8.82 -13.27
N ALA A 180 -6.99 9.15 -12.33
CA ALA A 180 -6.07 8.19 -11.72
C ALA A 180 -6.63 7.76 -10.36
N GLY A 181 -6.83 6.45 -10.18
CA GLY A 181 -7.35 5.86 -8.95
C GLY A 181 -6.31 5.01 -8.23
N MET A 182 -6.22 5.17 -6.91
CA MET A 182 -5.52 4.26 -6.00
C MET A 182 -6.44 3.95 -4.83
N PHE A 183 -7.03 2.76 -4.81
CA PHE A 183 -8.20 2.51 -3.98
C PHE A 183 -8.33 1.07 -3.51
N THR A 184 -9.00 0.88 -2.37
CA THR A 184 -9.43 -0.45 -1.94
C THR A 184 -10.78 -0.79 -2.53
N TYR A 185 -11.04 -2.05 -2.89
CA TYR A 185 -12.31 -2.42 -3.52
C TYR A 185 -12.78 -3.84 -3.15
N LEU A 186 -14.05 -3.93 -2.78
CA LEU A 186 -14.84 -5.16 -2.75
C LEU A 186 -16.15 -4.93 -3.53
N PRO A 187 -16.34 -5.60 -4.68
CA PRO A 187 -17.55 -5.43 -5.47
C PRO A 187 -18.79 -5.96 -4.77
N ASN A 188 -19.93 -5.40 -5.12
CA ASN A 188 -21.24 -5.94 -4.77
C ASN A 188 -22.27 -5.61 -5.86
N ASN A 189 -23.19 -6.55 -6.13
CA ASN A 189 -24.28 -6.31 -7.09
C ASN A 189 -25.24 -5.23 -6.63
N ASN A 190 -25.31 -4.96 -5.32
CA ASN A 190 -25.97 -3.80 -4.78
C ASN A 190 -24.93 -2.70 -4.54
N ALA A 191 -24.99 -1.62 -5.31
CA ALA A 191 -24.08 -0.47 -5.17
C ALA A 191 -24.03 0.10 -3.74
N GLN A 192 -25.11 -0.05 -2.96
CA GLN A 192 -25.18 0.41 -1.57
C GLN A 192 -24.38 -0.46 -0.58
N LEU A 193 -23.84 -1.59 -1.04
CA LEU A 193 -23.07 -2.56 -0.26
C LEU A 193 -21.61 -2.69 -0.74
N ILE A 194 -21.20 -1.92 -1.75
CA ILE A 194 -19.80 -1.82 -2.15
C ILE A 194 -18.96 -1.38 -0.95
N GLN A 195 -17.75 -1.90 -0.84
CA GLN A 195 -16.77 -1.44 0.14
C GLN A 195 -15.57 -0.89 -0.61
N GLU A 196 -15.33 0.41 -0.48
CA GLU A 196 -14.26 1.06 -1.20
C GLU A 196 -13.83 2.36 -0.53
N ALA A 197 -12.55 2.67 -0.71
CA ALA A 197 -11.90 3.85 -0.17
C ALA A 197 -10.84 4.35 -1.14
N ASP A 198 -10.94 5.63 -1.50
CA ASP A 198 -10.41 6.15 -2.74
C ASP A 198 -9.37 7.24 -2.54
N ILE A 199 -8.38 7.24 -3.43
CA ILE A 199 -7.59 8.42 -3.80
C ILE A 199 -7.81 8.62 -5.30
N GLU A 200 -8.47 9.70 -5.69
CA GLU A 200 -8.79 10.00 -7.08
C GLU A 200 -8.25 11.37 -7.50
N ILE A 201 -7.49 11.36 -8.60
CA ILE A 201 -6.92 12.57 -9.20
C ILE A 201 -7.56 12.75 -10.57
N LEU A 202 -8.41 13.78 -10.69
CA LEU A 202 -9.03 14.17 -11.94
C LEU A 202 -8.11 15.12 -12.72
N THR A 203 -7.67 14.67 -13.89
CA THR A 203 -6.77 15.45 -14.77
C THR A 203 -7.41 16.72 -15.32
N GLY A 204 -8.75 16.77 -15.38
CA GLY A 204 -9.52 17.98 -15.70
C GLY A 204 -9.82 18.88 -14.50
N GLY A 205 -9.51 18.44 -13.28
CA GLY A 205 -9.71 19.19 -12.06
C GLY A 205 -8.54 20.13 -11.74
N PRO A 206 -8.67 20.92 -10.66
CA PRO A 206 -7.58 21.79 -10.20
C PRO A 206 -6.31 21.00 -9.85
N ARG A 207 -5.17 21.56 -10.25
CA ARG A 207 -3.86 20.87 -10.23
C ARG A 207 -3.33 20.51 -8.85
N ASP A 208 -3.86 21.15 -7.82
CA ASP A 208 -3.48 20.97 -6.45
C ASP A 208 -4.55 20.22 -5.65
N MET A 209 -5.63 19.72 -6.26
CA MET A 209 -6.70 19.03 -5.54
C MET A 209 -6.79 17.55 -5.86
N VAL A 210 -7.11 16.77 -4.83
CA VAL A 210 -7.34 15.33 -4.88
C VAL A 210 -8.65 15.03 -4.17
N GLN A 211 -9.44 14.10 -4.72
CA GLN A 211 -10.66 13.62 -4.09
C GLN A 211 -10.38 12.35 -3.28
N TYR A 212 -10.91 12.33 -2.06
CA TYR A 212 -10.88 11.19 -1.16
C TYR A 212 -12.31 10.79 -0.84
N THR A 213 -12.65 9.53 -1.04
CA THR A 213 -14.02 9.04 -0.87
C THR A 213 -14.02 7.71 -0.13
N ASN A 214 -15.05 7.46 0.66
CA ASN A 214 -15.45 6.10 1.02
C ASN A 214 -16.79 5.80 0.32
N GLN A 215 -16.85 4.72 -0.45
CA GLN A 215 -18.07 4.32 -1.15
C GLN A 215 -19.00 3.46 -0.27
N PRO A 216 -20.32 3.51 -0.50
CA PRO A 216 -21.02 4.33 -1.49
C PRO A 216 -21.14 5.81 -1.06
N SER A 217 -20.80 6.72 -1.97
CA SER A 217 -20.91 8.16 -1.77
C SER A 217 -22.30 8.73 -2.05
N ASN A 218 -23.22 7.92 -2.56
CA ASN A 218 -24.58 8.34 -2.94
C ASN A 218 -25.62 7.37 -2.38
N ASP A 219 -26.81 7.91 -2.07
CA ASP A 219 -27.98 7.12 -1.70
C ASP A 219 -28.55 6.35 -2.91
N LYS A 220 -29.54 5.50 -2.65
CA LYS A 220 -30.23 4.71 -3.70
C LYS A 220 -30.93 5.55 -4.79
N ASN A 221 -31.16 6.83 -4.55
CA ASN A 221 -31.76 7.76 -5.51
C ASN A 221 -30.70 8.58 -6.26
N GLY A 222 -29.41 8.36 -5.99
CA GLY A 222 -28.30 9.10 -6.57
C GLY A 222 -27.95 10.39 -5.84
N ASN A 223 -28.59 10.73 -4.72
CA ASN A 223 -28.24 11.93 -3.97
C ASN A 223 -26.90 11.74 -3.25
N PRO A 224 -25.97 12.71 -3.29
CA PRO A 224 -24.68 12.58 -2.64
C PRO A 224 -24.82 12.58 -1.11
N TYR A 225 -23.94 11.82 -0.45
CA TYR A 225 -23.63 11.94 0.97
C TYR A 225 -22.40 12.82 1.12
N PRO A 226 -22.54 14.11 1.51
CA PRO A 226 -21.39 15.02 1.58
C PRO A 226 -20.32 14.60 2.59
N GLN A 227 -20.68 13.71 3.53
CA GLN A 227 -19.79 13.17 4.55
C GLN A 227 -18.91 12.02 4.03
N ALA A 228 -19.23 11.46 2.86
CA ALA A 228 -18.50 10.34 2.27
C ALA A 228 -17.27 10.78 1.48
N THR A 229 -17.16 12.07 1.14
CA THR A 229 -16.16 12.61 0.23
C THR A 229 -15.53 13.89 0.78
N VAL A 230 -14.21 14.03 0.61
CA VAL A 230 -13.45 15.25 0.89
C VAL A 230 -12.56 15.57 -0.31
N ASN A 231 -12.71 16.76 -0.88
CA ASN A 231 -11.74 17.32 -1.81
C ASN A 231 -10.72 18.12 -1.01
N SER A 232 -9.44 17.77 -1.10
CA SER A 232 -8.39 18.42 -0.33
C SER A 232 -7.24 18.89 -1.21
N THR A 233 -6.66 20.03 -0.82
CA THR A 233 -5.49 20.60 -1.49
C THR A 233 -4.22 19.89 -1.05
N ASN A 234 -3.36 19.55 -2.01
CA ASN A 234 -2.02 19.04 -1.77
C ASN A 234 -1.20 20.06 -0.96
N PRO A 235 -0.60 19.64 0.16
CA PRO A 235 0.12 20.55 1.04
C PRO A 235 1.44 21.01 0.41
N GLY A 236 1.89 22.21 0.79
CA GLY A 236 3.19 22.74 0.41
C GLY A 236 3.26 23.38 -0.98
N ILE A 237 2.12 23.84 -1.52
CA ILE A 237 2.04 24.46 -2.86
C ILE A 237 2.58 23.51 -3.94
N ARG A 238 2.13 22.24 -3.88
CA ARG A 238 2.55 21.20 -4.82
C ARG A 238 1.36 20.76 -5.65
N ASP A 239 1.57 20.61 -6.96
CA ASP A 239 0.58 19.98 -7.82
C ASP A 239 0.74 18.45 -7.84
N TRP A 240 -0.25 17.74 -8.39
CA TRP A 240 -0.20 16.29 -8.60
C TRP A 240 0.68 15.84 -9.77
N THR A 241 1.25 16.78 -10.54
CA THR A 241 2.23 16.48 -11.60
C THR A 241 3.65 16.30 -11.07
N LEU A 242 3.91 16.79 -9.86
CA LEU A 242 5.11 16.48 -9.10
C LEU A 242 5.00 15.11 -8.42
N TRP A 243 6.16 14.50 -8.14
CA TRP A 243 6.25 13.31 -7.30
C TRP A 243 5.80 13.62 -5.87
N ASN A 244 4.69 13.01 -5.45
CA ASN A 244 4.12 13.12 -4.12
C ASN A 244 3.96 11.72 -3.51
N THR A 245 4.13 11.61 -2.19
CA THR A 245 3.78 10.39 -1.47
C THR A 245 2.33 10.49 -1.01
N TYR A 246 1.45 9.79 -1.71
CA TYR A 246 0.06 9.61 -1.31
C TYR A 246 -0.04 8.43 -0.36
N ARG A 247 -0.83 8.54 0.71
CA ARG A 247 -1.03 7.45 1.66
C ARG A 247 -2.50 7.32 2.05
N LEU A 248 -3.00 6.10 1.99
CA LEU A 248 -4.32 5.68 2.47
C LEU A 248 -4.14 4.78 3.69
N ASP A 249 -4.75 5.15 4.80
CA ASP A 249 -4.83 4.32 6.00
C ASP A 249 -6.29 3.92 6.24
N TRP A 250 -6.58 2.64 6.01
CA TRP A 250 -7.86 2.03 6.34
C TRP A 250 -7.75 1.29 7.67
N MET A 251 -8.49 1.77 8.66
CA MET A 251 -8.54 1.29 10.04
C MET A 251 -9.98 0.95 10.44
N PRO A 252 -10.20 0.25 11.58
CA PRO A 252 -11.55 0.03 12.08
C PRO A 252 -12.34 1.35 12.17
N LYS A 253 -13.46 1.42 11.43
CA LYS A 253 -14.42 2.53 11.41
C LYS A 253 -13.92 3.83 10.78
N MET A 254 -12.73 3.86 10.16
CA MET A 254 -12.18 5.10 9.64
C MET A 254 -11.15 4.89 8.54
N THR A 255 -11.20 5.74 7.53
CA THR A 255 -10.12 5.93 6.56
C THR A 255 -9.48 7.29 6.76
N SER A 256 -8.17 7.38 6.67
CA SER A 256 -7.40 8.64 6.74
C SER A 256 -6.44 8.71 5.57
N TRP A 257 -6.26 9.92 5.03
CA TRP A 257 -5.39 10.14 3.89
C TRP A 257 -4.34 11.19 4.18
N TYR A 258 -3.16 10.99 3.62
CA TYR A 258 -2.00 11.84 3.79
C TYR A 258 -1.33 12.10 2.45
N VAL A 259 -0.75 13.29 2.31
CA VAL A 259 0.12 13.66 1.20
C VAL A 259 1.42 14.19 1.77
N ASN A 260 2.55 13.59 1.37
CA ASN A 260 3.89 13.93 1.86
C ASN A 260 3.99 13.93 3.40
N GLY A 261 3.33 12.96 4.04
CA GLY A 261 3.31 12.80 5.49
C GLY A 261 2.34 13.71 6.25
N LEU A 262 1.65 14.64 5.58
CA LEU A 262 0.67 15.54 6.19
C LEU A 262 -0.74 15.02 5.96
N LYS A 263 -1.57 14.99 7.02
CA LYS A 263 -2.97 14.54 6.91
C LYS A 263 -3.79 15.54 6.13
N VAL A 264 -4.51 15.07 5.12
CA VAL A 264 -5.33 15.90 4.21
C VAL A 264 -6.82 15.57 4.27
N ALA A 265 -7.19 14.35 4.68
CA ALA A 265 -8.58 13.94 4.85
C ALA A 265 -8.72 12.83 5.91
N GLN A 266 -9.91 12.72 6.49
CA GLN A 266 -10.29 11.65 7.41
C GLN A 266 -11.81 11.45 7.35
N ILE A 267 -12.26 10.24 7.06
CA ILE A 267 -13.68 9.93 6.84
C ILE A 267 -14.05 8.66 7.62
N GLY A 268 -15.03 8.78 8.52
CA GLY A 268 -15.62 7.65 9.23
C GLY A 268 -16.93 7.15 8.62
N PHE A 269 -17.63 8.01 7.87
CA PHE A 269 -18.85 7.63 7.15
C PHE A 269 -18.50 6.67 6.01
N GLN A 270 -19.26 5.58 5.88
CA GLN A 270 -19.03 4.50 4.90
C GLN A 270 -17.62 3.90 4.88
N ALA A 271 -16.83 4.06 5.95
CA ALA A 271 -15.53 3.42 6.04
C ALA A 271 -15.67 1.90 5.80
N PRO A 272 -14.86 1.31 4.89
CA PRO A 272 -14.94 -0.10 4.55
C PRO A 272 -14.86 -1.00 5.80
N ARG A 273 -15.61 -2.10 5.77
CA ARG A 273 -15.73 -3.04 6.89
C ARG A 273 -15.28 -4.44 6.50
N ASP A 274 -15.55 -4.85 5.27
CA ASP A 274 -15.24 -6.17 4.77
C ASP A 274 -13.86 -6.22 4.10
N PRO A 275 -13.22 -7.41 4.06
CA PRO A 275 -11.94 -7.57 3.41
C PRO A 275 -12.01 -7.18 1.94
N SER A 276 -11.05 -6.37 1.49
CA SER A 276 -11.03 -5.77 0.16
C SER A 276 -9.72 -6.05 -0.56
N SER A 277 -9.72 -5.85 -1.87
CA SER A 277 -8.51 -5.81 -2.70
C SER A 277 -7.95 -4.38 -2.77
N LEU A 278 -6.77 -4.22 -3.37
CA LEU A 278 -6.16 -2.94 -3.71
C LEU A 278 -6.06 -2.84 -5.24
N ILE A 279 -6.53 -1.73 -5.82
CA ILE A 279 -6.57 -1.51 -7.27
C ILE A 279 -5.87 -0.19 -7.58
N LEU A 280 -5.12 -0.17 -8.69
CA LEU A 280 -4.55 1.04 -9.28
C LEU A 280 -5.02 1.13 -10.73
N ASN A 281 -5.54 2.29 -11.13
CA ASN A 281 -5.97 2.50 -12.51
C ASN A 281 -5.68 3.91 -13.03
N MET A 282 -5.65 4.01 -14.36
CA MET A 282 -5.65 5.25 -15.11
C MET A 282 -6.65 5.10 -16.23
N TRP A 283 -7.76 5.83 -16.16
CA TRP A 283 -8.93 5.55 -16.98
C TRP A 283 -9.71 6.79 -17.39
N SER A 284 -10.53 6.60 -18.41
CA SER A 284 -11.53 7.55 -18.90
C SER A 284 -12.59 6.77 -19.65
N ASP A 285 -13.81 7.28 -19.63
CA ASP A 285 -14.95 6.73 -20.38
C ASP A 285 -15.79 7.85 -21.00
N GLY A 286 -15.33 9.09 -20.90
CA GLY A 286 -16.06 10.27 -21.34
C GLY A 286 -17.32 10.57 -20.54
N GLY A 287 -17.55 9.86 -19.42
CA GLY A 287 -18.67 10.11 -18.51
C GLY A 287 -18.50 11.40 -17.72
N GLY A 288 -19.48 11.72 -16.88
CA GLY A 288 -19.49 12.96 -16.09
C GLY A 288 -18.34 13.04 -15.08
N TRP A 289 -17.85 11.89 -14.61
CA TRP A 289 -16.75 11.81 -13.65
C TRP A 289 -15.39 12.15 -14.27
N THR A 290 -15.02 11.44 -15.34
CA THR A 290 -13.72 11.61 -15.99
C THR A 290 -13.70 12.80 -16.94
N GLY A 291 -14.85 13.15 -17.50
CA GLY A 291 -14.99 14.18 -18.52
C GLY A 291 -14.47 13.73 -19.89
N ASN A 292 -14.60 14.60 -20.88
CA ASN A 292 -14.17 14.30 -22.24
C ASN A 292 -12.65 14.49 -22.41
N MET A 293 -11.96 13.45 -22.90
CA MET A 293 -10.59 13.52 -23.40
C MET A 293 -10.59 13.76 -24.91
N SER A 294 -9.78 14.71 -25.39
CA SER A 294 -9.66 14.99 -26.83
C SER A 294 -9.07 13.80 -27.59
N LEU A 295 -9.42 13.64 -28.87
CA LEU A 295 -8.86 12.56 -29.69
C LEU A 295 -7.32 12.60 -29.70
N TYR A 296 -6.71 11.44 -29.50
CA TYR A 296 -5.26 11.18 -29.43
C TYR A 296 -4.54 11.67 -28.18
N ASP A 297 -5.22 12.39 -27.29
CA ASP A 297 -4.68 12.79 -26.01
C ASP A 297 -4.45 11.56 -25.10
N GLU A 298 -3.53 11.75 -24.16
CA GLU A 298 -3.07 10.74 -23.22
C GLU A 298 -2.93 11.34 -21.83
N ALA A 299 -3.17 10.50 -20.83
CA ALA A 299 -2.84 10.81 -19.45
C ALA A 299 -2.29 9.58 -18.73
N TYR A 300 -1.51 9.82 -17.68
CA TYR A 300 -0.63 8.82 -17.10
C TYR A 300 -0.64 8.90 -15.58
N LEU A 301 -0.78 7.75 -14.91
CA LEU A 301 -0.38 7.56 -13.52
C LEU A 301 1.00 6.91 -13.52
N GLN A 302 1.99 7.61 -12.98
CA GLN A 302 3.36 7.12 -12.86
C GLN A 302 3.70 6.87 -11.40
N ILE A 303 4.34 5.75 -11.08
CA ILE A 303 4.61 5.30 -9.72
C ILE A 303 6.06 4.81 -9.62
N GLN A 304 6.84 5.45 -8.75
CA GLN A 304 8.21 5.02 -8.48
C GLN A 304 8.26 3.82 -7.54
N TRP A 305 7.51 3.88 -6.44
CA TRP A 305 7.42 2.80 -5.48
C TRP A 305 6.09 2.82 -4.74
N MET A 306 5.76 1.67 -4.15
CA MET A 306 4.60 1.49 -3.28
C MET A 306 4.99 0.65 -2.05
N GLU A 307 4.51 1.04 -0.88
CA GLU A 307 4.75 0.34 0.39
C GLU A 307 3.43 0.09 1.10
N VAL A 308 3.13 -1.18 1.37
CA VAL A 308 1.86 -1.59 1.98
C VAL A 308 2.16 -2.39 3.24
N VAL A 309 1.58 -1.96 4.36
CA VAL A 309 1.45 -2.79 5.57
C VAL A 309 -0.01 -3.13 5.78
N TYR A 310 -0.30 -4.39 6.09
CA TYR A 310 -1.68 -4.86 6.12
C TYR A 310 -1.88 -6.04 7.07
N ASN A 311 -3.15 -6.21 7.44
CA ASN A 311 -3.64 -7.44 8.04
C ASN A 311 -4.51 -8.17 7.03
N THR A 312 -4.74 -9.46 7.25
CA THR A 312 -5.68 -10.26 6.46
C THR A 312 -6.78 -10.80 7.36
N SER A 313 -7.94 -11.09 6.79
CA SER A 313 -9.05 -11.71 7.53
C SER A 313 -8.81 -13.20 7.87
N GLY A 314 -7.67 -13.77 7.47
CA GLY A 314 -7.36 -15.19 7.59
C GLY A 314 -6.78 -15.76 6.28
N THR A 315 -6.71 -17.10 6.19
CA THR A 315 -6.26 -17.80 4.98
C THR A 315 -7.26 -17.63 3.85
N TYR A 316 -6.82 -17.07 2.72
CA TYR A 316 -7.61 -17.00 1.49
C TYR A 316 -7.54 -18.34 0.77
N ALA A 317 -8.55 -19.20 0.99
CA ALA A 317 -8.81 -20.36 0.14
C ALA A 317 -9.97 -19.97 -0.79
N GLY A 318 -9.80 -20.20 -2.10
CA GLY A 318 -10.78 -19.82 -3.12
C GLY A 318 -12.21 -20.26 -2.81
N THR A 319 -13.16 -19.42 -3.25
CA THR A 319 -14.62 -19.63 -3.33
C THR A 319 -15.20 -20.76 -2.45
N SER A 320 -15.42 -20.49 -1.17
CA SER A 320 -16.45 -21.18 -0.39
C SER A 320 -17.51 -20.17 0.03
N LYS A 321 -18.77 -20.49 -0.28
CA LYS A 321 -19.97 -19.68 -0.03
C LYS A 321 -20.01 -19.19 1.43
N ARG A 322 -20.29 -17.89 1.62
CA ARG A 322 -20.55 -17.29 2.94
C ARG A 322 -21.86 -17.87 3.49
N ASP A 323 -21.82 -18.45 4.69
CA ASP A 323 -23.02 -18.68 5.49
C ASP A 323 -23.48 -17.35 6.11
N GLU A 324 -24.76 -17.05 5.94
CA GLU A 324 -25.36 -15.72 6.11
C GLU A 324 -25.65 -15.33 7.58
N HIS A 325 -25.10 -16.04 8.58
CA HIS A 325 -25.49 -15.87 9.99
C HIS A 325 -24.26 -15.80 10.92
N GLY A 326 -23.45 -14.75 10.77
CA GLY A 326 -22.34 -14.42 11.67
C GLY A 326 -22.61 -13.13 12.46
N VAL A 327 -22.96 -13.26 13.73
CA VAL A 327 -23.24 -12.18 14.68
C VAL A 327 -22.02 -11.25 14.80
N GLY A 328 -22.29 -9.94 14.87
CA GLY A 328 -21.32 -8.84 14.77
C GLY A 328 -19.98 -9.07 15.49
N GLY A 329 -18.90 -8.85 14.74
CA GLY A 329 -17.53 -8.93 15.21
C GLY A 329 -17.21 -7.84 16.25
N LEU A 330 -17.51 -8.13 17.51
CA LEU A 330 -16.58 -7.74 18.57
C LEU A 330 -15.34 -8.60 18.39
N LEU A 331 -14.18 -7.95 18.26
CA LEU A 331 -12.87 -8.60 18.34
C LEU A 331 -12.80 -9.37 19.67
N GLU A 332 -13.02 -10.68 19.61
CA GLU A 332 -12.61 -11.56 20.69
C GLU A 332 -11.11 -11.37 20.88
N LYS A 333 -10.69 -10.91 22.07
CA LYS A 333 -9.29 -11.04 22.47
C LYS A 333 -8.97 -12.53 22.38
N ARG A 334 -8.24 -12.95 21.35
CA ARG A 334 -7.65 -14.29 21.30
C ARG A 334 -6.84 -14.47 22.58
N LYS A 335 -7.35 -15.28 23.51
CA LYS A 335 -6.52 -15.86 24.59
C LYS A 335 -5.42 -16.64 23.87
N GLY A 336 -4.20 -16.10 23.85
CA GLY A 336 -3.01 -16.84 23.43
C GLY A 336 -2.38 -16.49 22.08
N THR A 337 -2.70 -15.38 21.41
CA THR A 337 -1.79 -14.87 20.36
C THR A 337 -0.58 -14.22 21.05
N PRO A 338 0.66 -14.72 20.83
CA PRO A 338 1.85 -14.03 21.30
C PRO A 338 1.83 -12.62 20.74
N GLY A 339 1.98 -11.60 21.59
CA GLY A 339 2.12 -10.23 21.13
C GLY A 339 3.31 -10.07 20.18
N CYS A 340 3.34 -8.98 19.41
CA CYS A 340 4.42 -8.67 18.49
C CYS A 340 5.78 -8.71 19.20
N LYS A 341 6.60 -9.72 18.89
CA LYS A 341 7.91 -9.92 19.55
C LYS A 341 8.93 -8.90 19.06
N VAL A 342 8.97 -8.66 17.76
CA VAL A 342 9.79 -7.63 17.12
C VAL A 342 8.85 -6.68 16.40
N VAL A 343 8.89 -5.40 16.75
CA VAL A 343 8.05 -4.37 16.13
C VAL A 343 8.94 -3.46 15.30
N CYS A 344 8.60 -3.33 14.03
CA CYS A 344 9.27 -2.41 13.11
C CYS A 344 8.33 -1.28 12.69
N GLY A 345 8.86 -0.09 12.49
CA GLY A 345 8.15 1.08 12.00
C GLY A 345 8.35 1.22 10.50
N VAL A 346 7.28 1.58 9.79
CA VAL A 346 7.36 1.94 8.35
C VAL A 346 7.33 3.44 8.10
N ASP A 347 7.04 4.23 9.14
CA ASP A 347 7.08 5.70 9.06
C ASP A 347 8.10 6.32 10.04
N GLU A 348 8.41 5.62 11.14
CA GLU A 348 9.28 6.11 12.21
C GLU A 348 10.67 5.49 12.07
N LYS A 349 11.72 6.32 12.14
CA LYS A 349 13.13 5.90 12.14
C LYS A 349 13.58 5.14 10.87
N VAL A 350 12.82 5.24 9.78
CA VAL A 350 13.17 4.64 8.49
C VAL A 350 14.30 5.44 7.83
N ASN A 351 15.42 4.78 7.61
CA ASN A 351 16.59 5.38 6.95
C ASN A 351 16.66 5.04 5.45
N VAL A 352 16.03 3.95 5.04
CA VAL A 352 15.98 3.48 3.66
C VAL A 352 14.54 3.16 3.31
N THR A 353 13.99 3.82 2.28
CA THR A 353 12.62 3.61 1.80
C THR A 353 12.36 2.12 1.54
N GLY A 354 11.23 1.62 2.05
CA GLY A 354 10.85 0.21 1.89
C GLY A 354 11.60 -0.77 2.79
N THR A 355 12.41 -0.28 3.73
CA THR A 355 13.06 -1.10 4.76
C THR A 355 12.53 -0.69 6.13
N PRO A 356 11.62 -1.48 6.73
CA PRO A 356 11.07 -1.21 8.05
C PRO A 356 12.17 -1.06 9.10
N ALA A 357 12.06 -0.08 9.99
CA ALA A 357 13.05 0.19 11.03
C ALA A 357 12.68 -0.48 12.35
N LEU A 358 13.61 -1.21 12.95
CA LEU A 358 13.40 -1.81 14.27
C LEU A 358 13.06 -0.75 15.33
N LEU A 359 11.90 -0.89 15.98
CA LEU A 359 11.47 -0.02 17.08
C LEU A 359 11.66 -0.69 18.44
N TYR A 360 11.19 -1.94 18.58
CA TYR A 360 11.20 -2.69 19.83
C TYR A 360 11.52 -4.18 19.58
N ASN A 361 12.29 -4.79 20.48
CA ASN A 361 12.61 -6.21 20.45
C ASN A 361 12.38 -6.84 21.84
N ASN A 362 11.31 -7.62 21.96
CA ASN A 362 10.86 -8.25 23.20
C ASN A 362 11.19 -9.75 23.25
N THR A 363 12.05 -10.26 22.35
CA THR A 363 12.41 -11.69 22.31
C THR A 363 13.13 -12.17 23.58
N GLY A 364 13.71 -11.25 24.37
CA GLY A 364 14.39 -11.54 25.64
C GLY A 364 13.51 -11.56 26.90
N MET A 365 12.22 -11.24 26.83
CA MET A 365 11.34 -11.21 28.02
C MET A 365 10.62 -12.55 28.30
N ALA A 366 10.87 -13.58 27.50
CA ALA A 366 10.26 -14.90 27.66
C ALA A 366 11.13 -15.85 28.50
N SER A 367 11.50 -15.46 29.72
CA SER A 367 12.04 -16.38 30.73
C SER A 367 11.97 -15.80 32.14
N THR A 368 10.83 -15.95 32.82
CA THR A 368 10.69 -16.17 34.28
C THR A 368 9.23 -16.10 34.69
N TRP A 369 8.38 -16.98 34.17
CA TRP A 369 7.14 -17.37 34.87
C TRP A 369 6.89 -18.86 34.58
N ARG A 370 7.76 -19.72 35.11
CA ARG A 370 7.35 -21.09 35.44
C ARG A 370 6.53 -20.97 36.71
N GLY A 371 5.22 -21.13 36.58
CA GLY A 371 4.39 -21.54 37.70
C GLY A 371 4.82 -22.94 38.09
N GLU A 372 5.65 -23.05 39.12
CA GLU A 372 5.75 -24.25 39.94
C GLU A 372 5.14 -23.88 41.29
N GLY A 373 3.93 -24.38 41.53
CA GLY A 373 3.41 -24.44 42.88
C GLY A 373 4.15 -25.53 43.64
N MET A 374 4.87 -25.15 44.68
CA MET A 374 5.05 -25.95 45.91
C MET A 374 5.25 -24.97 47.05
N GLY A 375 4.51 -25.17 48.14
CA GLY A 375 4.43 -24.25 49.24
C GLY A 375 5.73 -24.12 50.01
N GLU A 376 6.05 -22.90 50.41
CA GLU A 376 6.85 -22.63 51.59
C GLU A 376 6.04 -21.75 52.52
N LEU A 377 5.69 -22.33 53.67
CA LEU A 377 5.21 -21.64 54.86
C LEU A 377 6.30 -20.68 55.34
N ALA A 378 6.20 -19.41 54.97
CA ALA A 378 6.96 -18.35 55.62
C ALA A 378 6.39 -18.14 57.04
N TRP A 379 7.09 -18.70 58.01
CA TRP A 379 6.92 -18.40 59.43
C TRP A 379 7.18 -16.91 59.68
N ILE A 380 6.16 -16.18 60.12
CA ILE A 380 6.30 -14.82 60.66
C ILE A 380 6.28 -14.94 62.19
N PRO A 381 7.38 -14.65 62.91
CA PRO A 381 7.32 -14.49 64.36
C PRO A 381 6.80 -13.09 64.67
N ALA A 382 5.53 -13.00 65.07
CA ALA A 382 4.98 -11.81 65.69
C ALA A 382 5.56 -11.67 67.11
N VAL A 383 6.59 -10.84 67.26
CA VAL A 383 7.07 -10.39 68.57
C VAL A 383 6.08 -9.36 69.11
N LEU A 384 5.28 -9.80 70.08
CA LEU A 384 4.44 -8.99 70.95
C LEU A 384 5.34 -8.14 71.87
N VAL A 385 5.41 -6.83 71.64
CA VAL A 385 5.86 -5.89 72.67
C VAL A 385 4.62 -5.43 73.44
N GLY A 386 4.38 -6.09 74.57
CA GLY A 386 3.41 -5.67 75.56
C GLY A 386 3.91 -4.45 76.33
N GLY A 387 3.04 -3.43 76.42
CA GLY A 387 3.23 -2.29 77.32
C GLY A 387 2.79 -2.63 78.74
N ALA A 388 3.61 -2.21 79.71
CA ALA A 388 3.29 -1.98 81.12
C ALA A 388 4.59 -1.47 81.80
N LEU A 389 4.64 -0.50 82.70
CA LEU A 389 3.64 0.28 83.44
C LEU A 389 4.39 1.25 84.39
N PHE A 390 3.71 2.32 84.83
CA PHE A 390 3.95 3.21 86.00
C PHE A 390 5.19 4.15 85.99
N GLY A 391 5.18 5.38 86.51
CA GLY A 391 4.24 6.21 87.28
C GLY A 391 5.00 7.31 88.06
N TYR A 392 4.30 8.38 88.49
CA TYR A 392 4.72 9.51 89.37
C TYR A 392 5.66 10.56 88.71
N LEU A 393 5.45 11.89 88.80
CA LEU A 393 4.82 12.78 89.79
C LEU A 393 3.92 13.84 89.13
#